data_AF-Q1E8Z0-F1
#
_entry.id   AF-Q1E8Z0-F1
#
_cell.length_a   1.000
_cell.length_b   1.000
_cell.length_c   1.000
_cell.angle_alpha   90.00
_cell.angle_beta   90.00
_cell.angle_gamma   90.00
#
_symmetry.space_group_name_H-M   'P 1'
#
loop_
_entity.id
_entity.type
_entity.pdbx_description
1 polymer ?
#
loop_
_entity_poly.entity_id
_entity_poly.type
_entity_poly.pdbx_seq_one_letter_code
_entity_poly.pdbx_strand_id
1 'polypeptide(L)'
;MTSSPPSTWRNLDENEALLRHPILNKYPGEDTRPTSKKELAGWYSYGWAAEVFAVCAMGSFLPITLEQMTRDQGVLLSDKKTPCSASWPTAPTAYAAADATASPRVGPPQCVIYVLGIEINTASFAMYTFSISVLIQSVLIISMSAAADHGVYRKKFLLAFALMGALSMILFLFLLPRFYLLAAVLAIIANTGFGASFVLLNSFLPVLVRNDPSIQATRYAAASDEQTYYTQNPSGSNTISPVDEPERLDVSSNDSALVSAELRLSTKLSSNGIGIGYIAAVLVQIGCILLVVATHSTTFSLRLVLFIIGLWWLVFTIPAALWLRPRPGPPVPDSAYGKGRWAWVSYIVFAWVSLGRTIVRARQLKDVLLFLAAWFLLSDGIATVSGTAVLFAKTQLGMNIAALGLINVIAMISGVLGAFSWSYISHHFNLRPSRTIVACICLFEVIPLYGLLGFLPFIKRLGVIGLQQPWEMYVLGAIYGLVLGGLSSYCRSFFGELIPPGFEASFYALYAITDKGSSMFGPAIVGAITDRYGEIRPAFGFLALLILLPLPLMLLVDVDRGKRDAKELAEALEGVKDMGTNGTGYATVATHEVEVGYEGDRE
;
A
#
# COMPACT_ATOMS: atom_id res chain seq x y z
N MET A 1 -17.66 -54.29 18.30
CA MET A 1 -17.18 -52.91 18.52
C MET A 1 -15.91 -52.70 17.71
N THR A 2 -16.03 -52.37 16.44
CA THR A 2 -14.92 -51.79 15.68
C THR A 2 -15.32 -50.35 15.44
N SER A 3 -14.94 -49.50 16.39
CA SER A 3 -15.12 -48.05 16.31
C SER A 3 -14.36 -47.56 15.07
N SER A 4 -15.09 -47.17 14.04
CA SER A 4 -14.58 -46.38 12.94
C SER A 4 -13.99 -45.09 13.51
N PRO A 5 -12.76 -44.71 13.12
CA PRO A 5 -12.15 -43.47 13.59
C PRO A 5 -12.94 -42.25 13.07
N PRO A 6 -12.90 -41.12 13.81
CA PRO A 6 -13.72 -39.95 13.52
C PRO A 6 -13.45 -39.37 12.12
N SER A 7 -14.52 -38.86 11.50
CA SER A 7 -14.67 -38.44 10.10
C SER A 7 -13.66 -37.42 9.58
N THR A 8 -12.87 -36.79 10.44
CA THR A 8 -11.83 -35.84 10.04
C THR A 8 -10.65 -36.49 9.30
N TRP A 9 -10.34 -37.76 9.57
CA TRP A 9 -9.23 -38.47 8.89
C TRP A 9 -9.63 -39.01 7.51
N ARG A 10 -10.89 -39.50 7.37
CA ARG A 10 -11.41 -40.02 6.10
C ARG A 10 -11.42 -38.95 5.00
N ASN A 11 -11.70 -37.70 5.38
CA ASN A 11 -11.70 -36.57 4.47
C ASN A 11 -10.30 -36.14 4.01
N LEU A 12 -9.22 -36.47 4.72
CA LEU A 12 -7.86 -36.12 4.28
C LEU A 12 -7.36 -37.08 3.21
N ASP A 13 -7.58 -38.39 3.40
CA ASP A 13 -7.11 -39.42 2.46
C ASP A 13 -7.91 -39.42 1.14
N GLU A 14 -9.24 -39.19 1.20
CA GLU A 14 -10.06 -39.01 0.00
C GLU A 14 -9.66 -37.75 -0.79
N ASN A 15 -9.29 -36.66 -0.10
CA ASN A 15 -8.76 -35.47 -0.76
C ASN A 15 -7.40 -35.73 -1.43
N GLU A 16 -6.53 -36.58 -0.89
CA GLU A 16 -5.26 -36.94 -1.56
C GLU A 16 -5.48 -37.82 -2.80
N ALA A 17 -6.45 -38.73 -2.77
CA ALA A 17 -6.76 -39.61 -3.89
C ALA A 17 -7.43 -38.88 -5.08
N LEU A 18 -8.31 -37.91 -4.79
CA LEU A 18 -9.03 -37.10 -5.78
C LEU A 18 -8.13 -36.11 -6.55
N LEU A 19 -6.96 -35.74 -6.01
CA LEU A 19 -6.00 -34.82 -6.64
C LEU A 19 -5.22 -35.42 -7.83
N ARG A 20 -5.50 -36.65 -8.26
CA ARG A 20 -4.77 -37.33 -9.36
C ARG A 20 -5.22 -36.96 -10.78
N HIS A 21 -6.34 -36.24 -10.95
CA HIS A 21 -6.70 -35.71 -12.27
C HIS A 21 -6.01 -34.36 -12.49
N PRO A 22 -5.10 -34.22 -13.47
CA PRO A 22 -4.41 -32.97 -13.71
C PRO A 22 -5.41 -31.92 -14.22
N ILE A 23 -5.56 -30.84 -13.46
CA ILE A 23 -6.22 -29.62 -13.92
C ILE A 23 -5.56 -29.21 -15.25
N LEU A 24 -6.35 -29.06 -16.31
CA LEU A 24 -5.86 -28.61 -17.61
C LEU A 24 -5.11 -27.28 -17.44
N ASN A 25 -3.83 -27.26 -17.81
CA ASN A 25 -3.02 -26.05 -17.80
C ASN A 25 -3.62 -25.04 -18.78
N LYS A 26 -3.78 -23.78 -18.36
CA LYS A 26 -4.25 -22.68 -19.23
C LYS A 26 -3.20 -22.30 -20.28
N TYR A 27 -1.92 -22.58 -20.01
CA TYR A 27 -0.81 -22.31 -20.92
C TYR A 27 0.37 -23.26 -20.69
N PRO A 28 1.27 -23.41 -21.67
CA PRO A 28 2.46 -24.26 -21.54
C PRO A 28 3.34 -23.83 -20.36
N GLY A 29 3.69 -24.79 -19.49
CA GLY A 29 4.58 -24.56 -18.35
C GLY A 29 3.90 -24.03 -17.08
N GLU A 30 2.58 -23.87 -17.05
CA GLU A 30 1.84 -23.51 -15.83
C GLU A 30 2.09 -24.55 -14.72
N ASP A 31 2.51 -24.08 -13.54
CA ASP A 31 2.67 -24.93 -12.37
C ASP A 31 1.33 -24.97 -11.61
N THR A 32 0.54 -26.02 -11.84
CA THR A 32 -0.76 -26.27 -11.21
C THR A 32 -0.68 -27.17 -9.97
N ARG A 33 0.54 -27.52 -9.51
CA ARG A 33 0.71 -28.35 -8.31
C ARG A 33 0.04 -27.69 -7.10
N PRO A 34 -0.57 -28.46 -6.20
CA PRO A 34 -1.22 -27.88 -5.02
C PRO A 34 -0.26 -26.99 -4.22
N THR A 35 -0.78 -25.86 -3.72
CA THR A 35 -0.05 -24.94 -2.85
C THR A 35 0.33 -25.68 -1.58
N SER A 36 1.63 -25.88 -1.37
CA SER A 36 2.13 -26.60 -0.20
C SER A 36 2.18 -25.69 1.02
N LYS A 37 2.02 -26.26 2.23
CA LYS A 37 2.22 -25.52 3.49
C LYS A 37 3.59 -24.84 3.55
N LYS A 38 4.61 -25.46 2.97
CA LYS A 38 5.99 -24.92 2.87
C LYS A 38 6.04 -23.67 1.97
N GLU A 39 5.37 -23.71 0.82
CA GLU A 39 5.26 -22.56 -0.09
C GLU A 39 4.53 -21.38 0.57
N LEU A 40 3.43 -21.68 1.28
CA LEU A 40 2.69 -20.67 2.04
C LEU A 40 3.53 -20.08 3.19
N ALA A 41 4.30 -20.91 3.90
CA ALA A 41 5.25 -20.44 4.91
C ALA A 41 6.33 -19.52 4.32
N GLY A 42 6.81 -19.81 3.10
CA GLY A 42 7.73 -18.92 2.37
C GLY A 42 7.10 -17.59 1.97
N TRP A 43 5.80 -17.57 1.64
CA TRP A 43 5.08 -16.33 1.38
C TRP A 43 4.93 -15.50 2.67
N TYR A 44 4.53 -16.13 3.78
CA TYR A 44 4.42 -15.48 5.08
C TYR A 44 5.76 -14.98 5.63
N SER A 45 6.86 -15.72 5.42
CA SER A 45 8.18 -15.30 5.88
C SER A 45 8.62 -14.00 5.23
N TYR A 46 8.24 -13.74 3.98
CA TYR A 46 8.55 -12.47 3.33
C TYR A 46 7.77 -11.30 3.96
N GLY A 47 6.48 -11.49 4.28
CA GLY A 47 5.70 -10.50 5.03
C GLY A 47 6.33 -10.19 6.40
N TRP A 48 6.74 -11.24 7.14
CA TRP A 48 7.49 -11.12 8.39
C TRP A 48 8.83 -10.37 8.25
N ALA A 49 9.44 -10.43 7.07
CA ALA A 49 10.70 -9.75 6.76
C ALA A 49 10.48 -8.27 6.39
N ALA A 50 9.63 -8.00 5.41
CA ALA A 50 9.51 -6.71 4.74
C ALA A 50 8.62 -5.72 5.51
N GLU A 51 7.61 -6.18 6.25
CA GLU A 51 6.72 -5.30 7.02
C GLU A 51 7.48 -4.51 8.10
N VAL A 52 8.53 -5.12 8.65
CA VAL A 52 9.45 -4.45 9.60
C VAL A 52 10.12 -3.22 8.98
N PHE A 53 10.50 -3.28 7.70
CA PHE A 53 11.06 -2.11 7.02
C PHE A 53 10.01 -1.01 6.85
N ALA A 54 8.80 -1.36 6.41
CA ALA A 54 7.70 -0.42 6.19
C ALA A 54 7.35 0.36 7.47
N VAL A 55 7.21 -0.37 8.57
CA VAL A 55 6.84 0.21 9.86
C VAL A 55 8.03 0.90 10.51
N CYS A 56 9.12 0.17 10.75
CA CYS A 56 10.18 0.65 11.64
C CYS A 56 11.09 1.65 10.93
N ALA A 57 11.56 1.32 9.73
CA ALA A 57 12.46 2.20 8.99
C ALA A 57 11.69 3.37 8.39
N MET A 58 10.79 3.11 7.45
CA MET A 58 10.06 4.18 6.73
C MET A 58 9.17 5.00 7.68
N GLY A 59 8.49 4.35 8.61
CA GLY A 59 7.61 5.03 9.57
C GLY A 59 8.31 5.80 10.68
N SER A 60 9.64 5.65 10.89
CA SER A 60 10.33 6.42 11.93
C SER A 60 11.85 6.56 11.74
N PHE A 61 12.60 5.46 11.84
CA PHE A 61 14.06 5.54 12.02
C PHE A 61 14.80 6.05 10.80
N LEU A 62 14.33 5.76 9.58
CA LEU A 62 14.99 6.20 8.36
C LEU A 62 14.91 7.74 8.19
N PRO A 63 13.73 8.39 8.32
CA PRO A 63 13.66 9.85 8.34
C PRO A 63 14.51 10.48 9.45
N ILE A 64 14.46 9.92 10.65
CA ILE A 64 15.22 10.38 11.81
C ILE A 64 16.72 10.29 11.56
N THR A 65 17.19 9.20 10.92
CA THR A 65 18.61 8.98 10.63
C THR A 65 19.11 9.95 9.57
N LEU A 66 18.35 10.16 8.49
CA LEU A 66 18.70 11.10 7.44
C LEU A 66 18.80 12.53 7.98
N GLU A 67 17.82 12.97 8.78
CA GLU A 67 17.89 14.27 9.45
C GLU A 67 19.04 14.33 10.44
N GLN A 68 19.32 13.28 11.22
CA GLN A 68 20.45 13.30 12.15
C GLN A 68 21.80 13.40 11.44
N MET A 69 22.00 12.63 10.37
CA MET A 69 23.26 12.64 9.61
C MET A 69 23.53 13.99 8.97
N THR A 70 22.49 14.68 8.49
CA THR A 70 22.64 16.05 7.97
C THR A 70 22.81 17.07 9.09
N ARG A 71 22.10 16.92 10.21
CA ARG A 71 22.26 17.76 11.39
C ARG A 71 23.67 17.73 11.95
N ASP A 72 24.29 16.55 12.00
CA ASP A 72 25.70 16.38 12.42
C ASP A 72 26.70 17.09 11.50
N GLN A 73 26.30 17.45 10.28
CA GLN A 73 27.10 18.20 9.30
C GLN A 73 26.55 19.61 9.06
N GLY A 74 25.48 19.98 9.76
CA GLY A 74 24.75 21.21 9.57
C GLY A 74 25.25 22.33 10.46
N VAL A 75 24.86 23.54 10.10
CA VAL A 75 25.08 24.75 10.87
C VAL A 75 23.75 25.33 11.31
N LEU A 76 23.78 26.09 12.39
CA LEU A 76 22.60 26.75 12.93
C LEU A 76 22.03 27.75 11.92
N LEU A 77 20.72 27.71 11.67
CA LEU A 77 20.04 28.61 10.73
C LEU A 77 20.23 30.10 11.06
N SER A 78 20.34 30.45 12.35
CA SER A 78 20.43 31.85 12.79
C SER A 78 21.78 32.51 12.52
N ASP A 79 22.90 31.78 12.67
CA ASP A 79 24.26 32.32 12.52
C ASP A 79 24.99 31.73 11.29
N LYS A 80 24.52 30.61 10.75
CA LYS A 80 25.06 29.92 9.57
C LYS A 80 26.55 29.55 9.67
N LYS A 81 27.11 29.59 10.88
CA LYS A 81 28.51 29.28 11.19
C LYS A 81 28.64 28.27 12.32
N THR A 82 27.85 28.45 13.38
CA THR A 82 27.85 27.55 14.54
C THR A 82 27.43 26.13 14.14
N PRO A 83 28.30 25.11 14.31
CA PRO A 83 27.94 23.72 14.03
C PRO A 83 26.80 23.26 14.92
N CYS A 84 25.86 22.53 14.34
CA CYS A 84 24.78 21.93 15.10
C CYS A 84 25.30 20.75 15.93
N SER A 85 25.05 20.78 17.24
CA SER A 85 25.31 19.61 18.09
C SER A 85 24.04 18.79 18.31
N ALA A 86 24.17 17.47 18.23
CA ALA A 86 23.14 16.53 18.67
C ALA A 86 22.83 16.67 20.17
N SER A 87 23.76 17.20 20.97
CA SER A 87 23.63 17.36 22.42
C SER A 87 22.90 18.63 22.85
N TRP A 88 22.48 19.49 21.91
CA TRP A 88 21.73 20.67 22.29
C TRP A 88 20.41 20.27 22.95
N PRO A 89 20.08 20.80 24.14
CA PRO A 89 18.77 20.58 24.74
C PRO A 89 17.71 21.08 23.77
N THR A 90 16.97 20.15 23.14
CA THR A 90 15.89 20.47 22.22
C THR A 90 14.62 20.95 22.92
N ALA A 91 14.65 21.15 24.24
CA ALA A 91 13.63 21.85 24.98
C ALA A 91 14.27 22.71 26.08
N PRO A 92 13.86 23.97 26.28
CA PRO A 92 13.99 24.58 27.59
C PRO A 92 13.22 23.69 28.57
N THR A 93 13.90 23.18 29.60
CA THR A 93 13.25 22.52 30.74
C THR A 93 12.08 23.37 31.21
N ALA A 94 10.89 22.77 31.34
CA ALA A 94 9.65 23.44 31.75
C ALA A 94 9.77 24.25 33.07
N TYR A 95 10.83 24.06 33.85
CA TYR A 95 11.13 24.84 35.05
C TYR A 95 11.71 26.24 34.78
N ALA A 96 12.14 26.58 33.57
CA ALA A 96 12.51 27.96 33.21
C ALA A 96 11.29 28.84 32.87
N ALA A 97 10.07 28.40 33.21
CA ALA A 97 8.81 29.07 32.88
C ALA A 97 8.43 30.25 33.81
N ALA A 98 9.35 30.77 34.63
CA ALA A 98 9.03 31.86 35.56
C ALA A 98 9.38 33.28 35.05
N ASP A 99 10.24 33.46 34.04
CA ASP A 99 10.60 34.80 33.56
C ASP A 99 9.83 35.18 32.28
N ALA A 100 8.74 35.92 32.48
CA ALA A 100 7.87 36.45 31.42
C ALA A 100 8.49 37.61 30.60
N THR A 101 9.76 37.95 30.82
CA THR A 101 10.48 39.02 30.11
C THR A 101 11.55 38.52 29.13
N ALA A 102 11.74 37.20 29.02
CA ALA A 102 12.65 36.63 28.01
C ALA A 102 12.00 36.68 26.61
N SER A 103 12.81 37.09 25.62
CA SER A 103 12.51 37.14 24.18
C SER A 103 11.70 35.93 23.66
N PRO A 104 10.92 36.10 22.56
CA PRO A 104 9.92 35.13 22.14
C PRO A 104 10.52 33.72 22.07
N ARG A 105 9.94 32.79 22.84
CA ARG A 105 10.28 31.35 22.92
C ARG A 105 10.91 30.87 21.60
N VAL A 106 12.24 30.89 21.53
CA VAL A 106 12.97 30.41 20.35
C VAL A 106 12.78 28.90 20.40
N GLY A 107 12.11 28.36 19.39
CA GLY A 107 12.01 26.91 19.23
C GLY A 107 13.42 26.28 19.22
N PRO A 108 13.52 24.95 19.38
CA PRO A 108 14.81 24.28 19.29
C PRO A 108 15.60 24.74 18.06
N PRO A 109 16.92 24.95 18.21
CA PRO A 109 17.79 25.46 17.16
C PRO A 109 17.65 24.62 15.89
N GLN A 110 17.25 25.30 14.80
CA GLN A 110 17.06 24.71 13.48
C GLN A 110 18.39 24.67 12.73
N CYS A 111 18.61 23.60 11.97
CA CYS A 111 19.88 23.33 11.30
C CYS A 111 19.69 23.28 9.79
N VAL A 112 20.66 23.86 9.08
CA VAL A 112 20.73 23.86 7.62
C VAL A 112 22.04 23.25 7.14
N ILE A 113 21.97 22.67 5.95
CA ILE A 113 23.12 22.19 5.19
C ILE A 113 23.16 22.89 3.84
N TYR A 114 24.34 22.87 3.21
CA TYR A 114 24.54 23.41 1.87
C TYR A 114 24.75 22.26 0.88
N VAL A 115 23.77 22.05 0.01
CA VAL A 115 23.86 21.07 -1.09
C VAL A 115 24.04 21.84 -2.38
N LEU A 116 25.22 21.70 -3.02
CA LEU A 116 25.56 22.45 -4.24
C LEU A 116 25.40 23.98 -4.09
N GLY A 117 25.61 24.51 -2.88
CA GLY A 117 25.44 25.94 -2.56
C GLY A 117 24.01 26.36 -2.21
N ILE A 118 23.03 25.47 -2.34
CA ILE A 118 21.64 25.73 -1.92
C ILE A 118 21.49 25.40 -0.44
N GLU A 119 20.93 26.35 0.31
CA GLU A 119 20.59 26.18 1.73
C GLU A 119 19.34 25.31 1.86
N ILE A 120 19.46 24.19 2.58
CA ILE A 120 18.36 23.24 2.79
C ILE A 120 18.28 22.92 4.29
N ASN A 121 17.10 23.00 4.87
CA ASN A 121 16.87 22.55 6.24
C ASN A 121 17.07 21.03 6.34
N THR A 122 17.72 20.59 7.41
CA THR A 122 18.00 19.17 7.69
C THR A 122 16.76 18.27 7.67
N ALA A 123 15.59 18.77 8.12
CA ALA A 123 14.33 18.06 8.02
C ALA A 123 13.80 18.02 6.57
N SER A 124 13.89 19.14 5.84
CA SER A 124 13.51 19.21 4.42
C SER A 124 14.33 18.26 3.57
N PHE A 125 15.63 18.11 3.86
CA PHE A 125 16.48 17.13 3.18
C PHE A 125 15.93 15.70 3.27
N ALA A 126 15.49 15.29 4.46
CA ALA A 126 14.87 13.97 4.63
C ALA A 126 13.58 13.88 3.81
N MET A 127 12.71 14.89 3.87
CA MET A 127 11.45 14.94 3.12
C MET A 127 11.65 14.90 1.59
N TYR A 128 12.63 15.65 1.07
CA TYR A 128 13.00 15.61 -0.35
C TYR A 128 13.53 14.23 -0.76
N THR A 129 14.35 13.61 0.10
CA THR A 129 14.83 12.25 -0.14
C THR A 129 13.66 11.26 -0.27
N PHE A 130 12.66 11.35 0.62
CA PHE A 130 11.47 10.51 0.54
C PHE A 130 10.64 10.79 -0.71
N SER A 131 10.41 12.06 -1.04
CA SER A 131 9.68 12.45 -2.27
C SER A 131 10.33 11.84 -3.52
N ILE A 132 11.65 12.02 -3.69
CA ILE A 132 12.40 11.45 -4.82
C ILE A 132 12.34 9.92 -4.79
N SER A 133 12.42 9.31 -3.60
CA SER A 133 12.34 7.85 -3.48
C SER A 133 11.00 7.28 -3.94
N VAL A 134 9.90 7.95 -3.60
CA VAL A 134 8.54 7.53 -3.96
C VAL A 134 8.28 7.74 -5.46
N LEU A 135 8.79 8.84 -6.03
CA LEU A 135 8.76 9.08 -7.48
C LEU A 135 9.47 7.95 -8.24
N ILE A 136 10.71 7.64 -7.88
CA ILE A 136 11.50 6.57 -8.53
C ILE A 136 10.83 5.20 -8.32
N GLN A 137 10.35 4.92 -7.11
CA GLN A 137 9.58 3.71 -6.80
C GLN A 137 8.36 3.56 -7.70
N SER A 138 7.58 4.62 -7.88
CA SER A 138 6.36 4.61 -8.71
C SER A 138 6.68 4.32 -10.17
N VAL A 139 7.69 5.00 -10.74
CA VAL A 139 8.13 4.79 -12.13
C VAL A 139 8.62 3.35 -12.33
N LEU A 140 9.39 2.82 -11.37
CA LEU A 140 9.89 1.44 -11.42
C LEU A 140 8.74 0.43 -11.39
N ILE A 141 7.81 0.57 -10.43
CA ILE A 141 6.66 -0.35 -10.26
C ILE A 141 5.83 -0.42 -11.54
N ILE A 142 5.50 0.73 -12.14
CA ILE A 142 4.76 0.78 -13.40
C ILE A 142 5.53 0.04 -14.49
N SER A 143 6.83 0.33 -14.63
CA SER A 143 7.66 -0.20 -15.72
C SER A 143 7.89 -1.71 -15.62
N MET A 144 7.90 -2.29 -14.41
CA MET A 144 8.17 -3.71 -14.21
C MET A 144 6.94 -4.61 -14.15
N SER A 145 5.75 -4.06 -13.86
CA SER A 145 4.53 -4.86 -13.56
C SER A 145 4.24 -5.90 -14.65
N ALA A 146 4.26 -5.51 -15.92
CA ALA A 146 4.02 -6.45 -17.01
C ALA A 146 5.09 -7.53 -17.15
N ALA A 147 6.36 -7.19 -16.90
CA ALA A 147 7.47 -8.15 -16.96
C ALA A 147 7.34 -9.20 -15.84
N ALA A 148 6.77 -8.83 -14.69
CA ALA A 148 6.56 -9.72 -13.56
C ALA A 148 5.41 -10.72 -13.75
N ASP A 149 4.43 -10.39 -14.62
CA ASP A 149 3.29 -11.26 -14.89
C ASP A 149 3.59 -12.38 -15.88
N HIS A 150 4.73 -12.33 -16.58
CA HIS A 150 5.11 -13.31 -17.60
C HIS A 150 6.31 -14.16 -17.17
N GLY A 151 6.25 -15.46 -17.47
CA GLY A 151 7.34 -16.40 -17.19
C GLY A 151 7.74 -16.47 -15.71
N VAL A 152 9.02 -16.80 -15.44
CA VAL A 152 9.56 -17.04 -14.08
C VAL A 152 10.07 -15.77 -13.37
N TYR A 153 9.78 -14.58 -13.91
CA TYR A 153 10.42 -13.34 -13.47
C TYR A 153 9.86 -12.80 -12.16
N ARG A 154 8.60 -13.11 -11.80
CA ARG A 154 7.96 -12.65 -10.57
C ARG A 154 8.81 -12.90 -9.31
N LYS A 155 9.18 -14.16 -9.07
CA LYS A 155 10.01 -14.54 -7.92
C LYS A 155 11.41 -13.92 -8.01
N LYS A 156 12.01 -13.91 -9.21
CA LYS A 156 13.36 -13.36 -9.41
C LYS A 156 13.41 -11.87 -9.09
N PHE A 157 12.45 -11.09 -9.57
CA PHE A 157 12.33 -9.67 -9.26
C PHE A 157 12.03 -9.43 -7.79
N LEU A 158 11.13 -10.21 -7.17
CA LEU A 158 10.84 -10.09 -5.74
C LEU A 158 12.13 -10.20 -4.94
N LEU A 159 12.92 -11.25 -5.18
CA LEU A 159 14.17 -11.49 -4.47
C LEU A 159 15.26 -10.47 -4.80
N ALA A 160 15.36 -10.04 -6.06
CA ALA A 160 16.35 -9.04 -6.48
C ALA A 160 16.09 -7.68 -5.80
N PHE A 161 14.84 -7.21 -5.81
CA PHE A 161 14.47 -5.94 -5.17
C PHE A 161 14.54 -6.02 -3.65
N ALA A 162 14.16 -7.16 -3.06
CA ALA A 162 14.33 -7.41 -1.62
C ALA A 162 15.81 -7.35 -1.21
N LEU A 163 16.68 -8.04 -1.95
CA LEU A 163 18.12 -8.04 -1.69
C LEU A 163 18.72 -6.64 -1.84
N MET A 164 18.37 -5.94 -2.92
CA MET A 164 18.82 -4.58 -3.18
C MET A 164 18.41 -3.63 -2.04
N GLY A 165 17.16 -3.72 -1.57
CA GLY A 165 16.67 -2.87 -0.49
C GLY A 165 17.30 -3.22 0.86
N ALA A 166 17.36 -4.50 1.22
CA ALA A 166 17.94 -4.97 2.47
C ALA A 166 19.44 -4.66 2.58
N LEU A 167 20.20 -4.85 1.50
CA LEU A 167 21.63 -4.50 1.46
C LEU A 167 21.85 -2.99 1.57
N SER A 168 21.00 -2.18 0.94
CA SER A 168 21.08 -0.72 1.07
C SER A 168 20.89 -0.28 2.52
N MET A 169 19.99 -0.94 3.25
CA MET A 169 19.77 -0.70 4.69
C MET A 169 20.93 -1.18 5.56
N ILE A 170 21.49 -2.36 5.28
CA ILE A 170 22.67 -2.89 5.98
C ILE A 170 23.86 -1.93 5.83
N LEU A 171 24.03 -1.32 4.66
CA LEU A 171 25.17 -0.47 4.36
C LEU A 171 25.20 0.81 5.22
N PHE A 172 24.07 1.28 5.77
CA PHE A 172 24.00 2.45 6.65
C PHE A 172 24.96 2.39 7.84
N LEU A 173 25.24 1.20 8.39
CA LEU A 173 26.18 1.03 9.51
C LEU A 173 27.57 1.59 9.19
N PHE A 174 28.01 1.41 7.95
CA PHE A 174 29.34 1.79 7.49
C PHE A 174 29.42 3.23 6.99
N LEU A 175 28.28 3.91 6.79
CA LEU A 175 28.26 5.30 6.35
C LEU A 175 28.46 6.26 7.52
N LEU A 176 29.56 7.01 7.49
CA LEU A 176 29.77 8.16 8.37
C LEU A 176 28.78 9.30 8.03
N PRO A 177 28.37 10.14 9.00
CA PRO A 177 27.46 11.27 8.78
C PRO A 177 27.87 12.22 7.65
N ARG A 178 29.19 12.41 7.44
CA ARG A 178 29.74 13.19 6.32
C ARG A 178 29.26 12.75 4.93
N PHE A 179 28.83 11.49 4.78
CA PHE A 179 28.34 10.93 3.53
C PHE A 179 26.81 10.91 3.46
N TYR A 180 26.14 11.93 4.00
CA TYR A 180 24.68 12.02 4.03
C TYR A 180 24.01 11.98 2.64
N LEU A 181 24.68 12.48 1.58
CA LEU A 181 24.17 12.35 0.20
C LEU A 181 24.12 10.89 -0.26
N LEU A 182 25.16 10.10 0.07
CA LEU A 182 25.15 8.67 -0.22
C LEU A 182 24.08 7.96 0.62
N ALA A 183 23.87 8.38 1.87
CA ALA A 183 22.80 7.86 2.72
C ALA A 183 21.41 8.12 2.11
N ALA A 184 21.19 9.30 1.50
CA ALA A 184 19.96 9.59 0.78
C ALA A 184 19.78 8.69 -0.45
N VAL A 185 20.83 8.45 -1.23
CA VAL A 185 20.79 7.49 -2.36
C VAL A 185 20.44 6.09 -1.87
N LEU A 186 21.03 5.62 -0.77
CA LEU A 186 20.71 4.31 -0.19
C LEU A 186 19.28 4.24 0.35
N ALA A 187 18.77 5.32 0.96
CA ALA A 187 17.37 5.40 1.38
C ALA A 187 16.42 5.31 0.19
N ILE A 188 16.75 5.98 -0.92
CA ILE A 188 15.99 5.91 -2.18
C ILE A 188 15.96 4.49 -2.72
N ILE A 189 17.11 3.81 -2.78
CA ILE A 189 17.21 2.42 -3.24
C ILE A 189 16.46 1.47 -2.31
N ALA A 190 16.56 1.66 -0.99
CA ALA A 190 15.87 0.86 0.02
C ALA A 190 14.34 0.95 -0.12
N ASN A 191 13.81 2.17 -0.17
CA ASN A 191 12.37 2.38 -0.35
C ASN A 191 11.90 1.82 -1.70
N THR A 192 12.63 2.09 -2.78
CA THR A 192 12.32 1.59 -4.12
C THR A 192 12.27 0.06 -4.16
N GLY A 193 13.28 -0.61 -3.60
CA GLY A 193 13.34 -2.06 -3.50
C GLY A 193 12.21 -2.64 -2.66
N PHE A 194 11.87 -2.00 -1.55
CA PHE A 194 10.75 -2.40 -0.70
C PHE A 194 9.43 -2.33 -1.49
N GLY A 195 9.07 -1.18 -2.04
CA GLY A 195 7.80 -1.01 -2.76
C GLY A 195 7.66 -1.98 -3.93
N ALA A 196 8.72 -2.14 -4.73
CA ALA A 196 8.73 -3.09 -5.84
C ALA A 196 8.53 -4.54 -5.36
N SER A 197 9.29 -4.96 -4.35
CA SER A 197 9.20 -6.31 -3.81
C SER A 197 7.84 -6.62 -3.17
N PHE A 198 7.20 -5.64 -2.54
CA PHE A 198 5.91 -5.80 -1.87
C PHE A 198 4.76 -5.94 -2.85
N VAL A 199 4.77 -5.17 -3.95
CA VAL A 199 3.82 -5.36 -5.07
C VAL A 199 3.95 -6.77 -5.65
N LEU A 200 5.20 -7.24 -5.84
CA LEU A 200 5.45 -8.58 -6.33
C LEU A 200 5.00 -9.66 -5.35
N LEU A 201 5.17 -9.46 -4.04
CA LEU A 201 4.64 -10.38 -3.02
C LEU A 201 3.11 -10.51 -3.15
N ASN A 202 2.40 -9.39 -3.25
CA ASN A 202 0.94 -9.37 -3.33
C ASN A 202 0.44 -10.07 -4.61
N SER A 203 1.20 -10.00 -5.72
CA SER A 203 0.85 -10.71 -6.96
C SER A 203 0.86 -12.24 -6.84
N PHE A 204 1.50 -12.82 -5.81
CA PHE A 204 1.45 -14.27 -5.55
C PHE A 204 0.13 -14.70 -4.93
N LEU A 205 -0.59 -13.82 -4.21
CA LEU A 205 -1.78 -14.19 -3.44
C LEU A 205 -2.85 -14.87 -4.31
N PRO A 206 -3.26 -14.33 -5.48
CA PRO A 206 -4.25 -15.00 -6.34
C PRO A 206 -3.77 -16.38 -6.83
N VAL A 207 -2.47 -16.52 -7.09
CA VAL A 207 -1.89 -17.79 -7.58
C VAL A 207 -1.83 -18.85 -6.49
N LEU A 208 -1.55 -18.45 -5.25
CA LEU A 208 -1.55 -19.34 -4.10
C LEU A 208 -2.96 -19.83 -3.78
N VAL A 209 -3.95 -18.92 -3.78
CA VAL A 209 -5.37 -19.22 -3.56
C VAL A 209 -5.90 -20.16 -4.64
N ARG A 210 -5.66 -19.85 -5.91
CA ARG A 210 -6.14 -20.65 -7.05
C ARG A 210 -5.63 -22.09 -7.02
N ASN A 211 -4.42 -22.33 -6.50
CA ASN A 211 -3.82 -23.65 -6.41
C ASN A 211 -3.93 -24.26 -5.01
N ASP A 212 -4.67 -23.65 -4.09
CA ASP A 212 -4.88 -24.23 -2.77
C ASP A 212 -5.71 -25.53 -2.87
N PRO A 213 -5.34 -26.60 -2.14
CA PRO A 213 -6.08 -27.87 -2.17
C PRO A 213 -7.58 -27.72 -1.94
N SER A 214 -8.00 -26.79 -1.06
CA SER A 214 -9.42 -26.56 -0.79
C SER A 214 -10.17 -26.01 -2.01
N ILE A 215 -9.55 -25.08 -2.74
CA ILE A 215 -10.12 -24.50 -3.96
C ILE A 215 -10.10 -25.51 -5.11
N GLN A 216 -9.04 -26.32 -5.22
CA GLN A 216 -8.98 -27.39 -6.22
C GLN A 216 -10.07 -28.44 -5.98
N ALA A 217 -10.32 -28.82 -4.72
CA ALA A 217 -11.41 -29.72 -4.36
C ALA A 217 -12.80 -29.10 -4.68
N THR A 218 -13.02 -27.82 -4.37
CA THR A 218 -14.27 -27.12 -4.73
C THR A 218 -14.47 -27.05 -6.24
N ARG A 219 -13.43 -26.76 -7.03
CA ARG A 219 -13.51 -26.79 -8.51
C ARG A 219 -13.83 -28.17 -9.05
N TYR A 220 -13.19 -29.19 -8.48
CA TYR A 220 -13.43 -30.56 -8.91
C TYR A 220 -14.87 -31.00 -8.62
N ALA A 221 -15.39 -30.68 -7.42
CA ALA A 221 -16.78 -30.94 -7.07
C ALA A 221 -17.74 -30.26 -8.05
N ALA A 222 -17.51 -28.98 -8.36
CA ALA A 222 -18.31 -28.24 -9.34
C ALA A 222 -18.26 -28.88 -10.74
N ALA A 223 -17.08 -29.31 -11.20
CA ALA A 223 -16.92 -29.96 -12.50
C ALA A 223 -17.52 -31.38 -12.53
N SER A 224 -17.47 -32.13 -11.41
CA SER A 224 -18.08 -33.45 -11.32
C SER A 224 -19.60 -33.39 -11.29
N ASP A 225 -20.17 -32.37 -10.65
CA ASP A 225 -21.62 -32.14 -10.66
C ASP A 225 -22.10 -31.82 -12.07
N GLU A 226 -21.36 -30.96 -12.80
CA GLU A 226 -21.61 -30.63 -14.20
C GLU A 226 -21.53 -31.88 -15.10
N GLN A 227 -20.47 -32.68 -14.96
CA GLN A 227 -20.31 -33.90 -15.75
C GLN A 227 -21.38 -34.96 -15.41
N THR A 228 -21.76 -35.09 -14.13
CA THR A 228 -22.83 -35.98 -13.67
C THR A 228 -24.18 -35.57 -14.28
N TYR A 229 -24.49 -34.28 -14.28
CA TYR A 229 -25.69 -33.73 -14.92
C TYR A 229 -25.76 -34.08 -16.42
N TYR A 230 -24.68 -33.87 -17.17
CA TYR A 230 -24.62 -34.25 -18.59
C TYR A 230 -24.73 -35.76 -18.82
N THR A 231 -24.19 -36.61 -17.93
CA THR A 231 -24.37 -38.06 -18.04
C THR A 231 -25.74 -38.58 -17.60
N GLN A 232 -26.42 -37.91 -16.68
CA GLN A 232 -27.78 -38.30 -16.23
C GLN A 232 -28.86 -37.80 -17.19
N ASN A 233 -28.62 -36.69 -17.89
CA ASN A 233 -29.48 -36.16 -18.95
C ASN A 233 -28.78 -36.20 -20.33
N PRO A 234 -28.47 -37.38 -20.89
CA PRO A 234 -27.86 -37.48 -22.23
C PRO A 234 -28.84 -37.10 -23.35
N SER A 235 -30.14 -37.08 -23.05
CA SER A 235 -31.24 -36.93 -24.01
C SER A 235 -31.90 -35.55 -23.92
N GLY A 236 -31.17 -34.50 -24.31
CA GLY A 236 -31.78 -33.26 -24.79
C GLY A 236 -32.51 -33.54 -26.11
N SER A 237 -33.71 -34.11 -26.00
CA SER A 237 -34.59 -34.47 -27.11
C SER A 237 -34.92 -33.23 -27.94
N ASN A 238 -34.71 -33.32 -29.26
CA ASN A 238 -35.06 -32.31 -30.27
C ASN A 238 -36.59 -32.05 -30.40
N THR A 239 -37.37 -32.20 -29.34
CA THR A 239 -38.78 -31.83 -29.35
C THR A 239 -38.90 -30.35 -29.02
N ILE A 240 -39.19 -29.55 -30.05
CA ILE A 240 -39.58 -28.15 -29.95
C ILE A 240 -40.92 -28.09 -29.20
N SER A 241 -40.88 -28.10 -27.88
CA SER A 241 -41.93 -27.61 -27.01
C SER A 241 -41.37 -26.38 -26.30
N PRO A 242 -41.95 -25.18 -26.48
CA PRO A 242 -41.46 -23.96 -25.85
C PRO A 242 -42.04 -23.86 -24.43
N VAL A 243 -41.64 -24.77 -23.55
CA VAL A 243 -41.74 -24.63 -22.09
C VAL A 243 -40.57 -25.42 -21.52
N ASP A 244 -39.84 -24.81 -20.58
CA ASP A 244 -38.56 -25.23 -20.02
C ASP A 244 -37.35 -24.77 -20.86
N GLU A 245 -37.06 -23.46 -20.79
CA GLU A 245 -35.68 -23.00 -20.91
C GLU A 245 -34.82 -23.84 -19.95
N PRO A 246 -33.77 -24.51 -20.44
CA PRO A 246 -32.91 -25.29 -19.56
C PRO A 246 -32.37 -24.34 -18.50
N GLU A 247 -32.59 -24.73 -17.26
CA GLU A 247 -32.23 -24.07 -16.01
C GLU A 247 -30.71 -23.75 -16.02
N ARG A 248 -30.31 -22.67 -16.71
CA ARG A 248 -28.95 -22.11 -16.70
C ARG A 248 -28.51 -21.63 -15.30
N LEU A 249 -29.37 -21.80 -14.30
CA LEU A 249 -29.18 -21.34 -12.92
C LEU A 249 -28.06 -22.12 -12.21
N ASP A 250 -27.79 -23.39 -12.54
CA ASP A 250 -26.82 -24.21 -11.80
C ASP A 250 -25.35 -23.93 -12.13
N VAL A 251 -25.01 -23.55 -13.37
CA VAL A 251 -23.61 -23.19 -13.71
C VAL A 251 -23.21 -21.90 -12.99
N SER A 252 -24.13 -20.92 -12.92
CA SER A 252 -23.89 -19.65 -12.23
C SER A 252 -23.71 -19.83 -10.71
N SER A 253 -24.43 -20.79 -10.12
CA SER A 253 -24.39 -21.04 -8.68
C SER A 253 -23.03 -21.64 -8.28
N ASN A 254 -22.53 -22.62 -9.03
CA ASN A 254 -21.22 -23.23 -8.81
C ASN A 254 -20.06 -22.24 -8.99
N ASP A 255 -20.09 -21.40 -10.03
CA ASP A 255 -19.09 -20.34 -10.23
C ASP A 255 -19.11 -19.33 -9.09
N SER A 256 -20.30 -18.91 -8.63
CA SER A 256 -20.43 -17.97 -7.50
C SER A 256 -19.90 -18.55 -6.19
N ALA A 257 -20.11 -19.85 -5.95
CA ALA A 257 -19.62 -20.56 -4.78
C ALA A 257 -18.09 -20.68 -4.80
N LEU A 258 -17.51 -20.96 -5.97
CA LEU A 258 -16.08 -21.01 -6.18
C LEU A 258 -15.43 -19.63 -5.96
N VAL A 259 -15.96 -18.57 -6.58
CA VAL A 259 -15.48 -17.20 -6.41
C VAL A 259 -15.56 -16.78 -4.94
N SER A 260 -16.65 -17.14 -4.26
CA SER A 260 -16.83 -16.87 -2.82
C SER A 260 -15.80 -17.61 -1.96
N ALA A 261 -15.49 -18.87 -2.28
CA ALA A 261 -14.48 -19.65 -1.58
C ALA A 261 -13.08 -19.05 -1.78
N GLU A 262 -12.74 -18.66 -3.01
CA GLU A 262 -11.47 -17.99 -3.33
C GLU A 262 -11.33 -16.67 -2.59
N LEU A 263 -12.38 -15.84 -2.54
CA LEU A 263 -12.35 -14.56 -1.85
C LEU A 263 -12.18 -14.73 -0.33
N ARG A 264 -12.88 -15.70 0.28
CA ARG A 264 -12.74 -16.02 1.70
C ARG A 264 -11.32 -16.49 2.03
N LEU A 265 -10.74 -17.36 1.20
CA LEU A 265 -9.38 -17.84 1.39
C LEU A 265 -8.36 -16.71 1.19
N SER A 266 -8.51 -15.92 0.13
CA SER A 266 -7.68 -14.74 -0.15
C SER A 266 -7.65 -13.77 1.01
N THR A 267 -8.84 -13.42 1.55
CA THR A 267 -8.98 -12.53 2.71
C THR A 267 -8.30 -13.12 3.95
N LYS A 268 -8.47 -14.42 4.20
CA LYS A 268 -7.83 -15.11 5.34
C LYS A 268 -6.30 -15.14 5.22
N LEU A 269 -5.78 -15.49 4.04
CA LEU A 269 -4.33 -15.55 3.81
C LEU A 269 -3.70 -14.16 3.91
N SER A 270 -4.33 -13.15 3.30
CA SER A 270 -3.92 -11.75 3.36
C SER A 270 -3.92 -11.20 4.78
N SER A 271 -5.05 -11.37 5.51
CA SER A 271 -5.19 -10.92 6.90
C SER A 271 -4.14 -11.55 7.82
N ASN A 272 -3.91 -12.86 7.70
CA ASN A 272 -2.85 -13.54 8.44
C ASN A 272 -1.45 -13.01 8.08
N GLY A 273 -1.21 -12.70 6.81
CA GLY A 273 0.07 -12.18 6.31
C GLY A 273 0.38 -10.79 6.86
N ILE A 274 -0.62 -9.90 6.89
CA ILE A 274 -0.49 -8.57 7.49
C ILE A 274 -0.32 -8.70 9.02
N GLY A 275 -1.12 -9.56 9.66
CA GLY A 275 -1.04 -9.78 11.11
C GLY A 275 0.33 -10.28 11.57
N ILE A 276 0.92 -11.26 10.88
CA ILE A 276 2.26 -11.76 11.21
C ILE A 276 3.33 -10.68 10.95
N GLY A 277 3.19 -9.90 9.88
CA GLY A 277 4.07 -8.77 9.58
C GLY A 277 4.05 -7.70 10.67
N TYR A 278 2.87 -7.30 11.16
CA TYR A 278 2.75 -6.33 12.26
C TYR A 278 3.29 -6.86 13.59
N ILE A 279 3.12 -8.15 13.88
CA ILE A 279 3.75 -8.76 15.05
C ILE A 279 5.28 -8.64 14.94
N ALA A 280 5.86 -8.96 13.78
CA ALA A 280 7.29 -8.80 13.54
C ALA A 280 7.74 -7.34 13.75
N ALA A 281 6.97 -6.41 13.19
CA ALA A 281 7.27 -4.99 13.26
C ALA A 281 7.26 -4.46 14.69
N VAL A 282 6.26 -4.82 15.50
CA VAL A 282 6.20 -4.44 16.93
C VAL A 282 7.39 -5.03 17.70
N LEU A 283 7.71 -6.31 17.48
CA LEU A 283 8.83 -6.97 18.15
C LEU A 283 10.17 -6.28 17.83
N VAL A 284 10.45 -6.04 16.55
CA VAL A 284 11.67 -5.36 16.13
C VAL A 284 11.68 -3.91 16.57
N GLN A 285 10.56 -3.19 16.51
CA GLN A 285 10.43 -1.81 16.96
C GLN A 285 10.77 -1.68 18.45
N ILE A 286 10.26 -2.57 19.31
CA ILE A 286 10.60 -2.60 20.74
C ILE A 286 12.10 -2.85 20.93
N GLY A 287 12.67 -3.83 20.22
CA GLY A 287 14.12 -4.10 20.27
C GLY A 287 14.96 -2.89 19.84
N CYS A 288 14.55 -2.18 18.80
CA CYS A 288 15.22 -0.96 18.33
C CYS A 288 15.12 0.17 19.35
N ILE A 289 13.96 0.36 20.02
CA ILE A 289 13.81 1.34 21.09
C ILE A 289 14.76 1.03 22.25
N LEU A 290 14.81 -0.23 22.70
CA LEU A 290 15.71 -0.64 23.79
C LEU A 290 17.18 -0.40 23.43
N LEU A 291 17.58 -0.71 22.20
CA LEU A 291 18.93 -0.46 21.69
C LEU A 291 19.24 1.04 21.67
N VAL A 292 18.32 1.88 21.19
CA VAL A 292 18.48 3.34 21.14
C VAL A 292 18.65 3.94 22.53
N VAL A 293 17.84 3.50 23.48
CA VAL A 293 17.97 3.90 24.89
C VAL A 293 19.33 3.46 25.46
N ALA A 294 19.74 2.22 25.22
CA ALA A 294 21.00 1.67 25.74
C ALA A 294 22.26 2.34 25.15
N THR A 295 22.16 2.91 23.94
CA THR A 295 23.29 3.53 23.22
C THR A 295 23.18 5.06 23.14
N HIS A 296 22.38 5.65 24.04
CA HIS A 296 22.22 7.10 24.24
C HIS A 296 21.81 7.88 22.99
N SER A 297 20.96 7.31 22.14
CA SER A 297 20.38 7.99 20.95
C SER A 297 21.41 8.62 20.00
N THR A 298 22.62 8.05 19.92
CA THR A 298 23.68 8.54 19.03
C THR A 298 23.37 8.29 17.55
N THR A 299 24.00 9.03 16.64
CA THR A 299 23.90 8.75 15.19
C THR A 299 24.41 7.36 14.83
N PHE A 300 25.34 6.81 15.60
CA PHE A 300 25.74 5.40 15.47
C PHE A 300 24.60 4.45 15.83
N SER A 301 23.89 4.72 16.94
CA SER A 301 22.71 3.96 17.36
C SER A 301 21.65 3.87 16.26
N LEU A 302 21.32 5.00 15.65
CA LEU A 302 20.36 5.08 14.55
C LEU A 302 20.79 4.24 13.33
N ARG A 303 22.06 4.35 12.93
CA ARG A 303 22.62 3.53 11.85
C ARG A 303 22.63 2.03 12.18
N LEU A 304 22.88 1.67 13.44
CA LEU A 304 22.83 0.30 13.94
C LEU A 304 21.41 -0.27 13.92
N VAL A 305 20.40 0.55 14.24
CA VAL A 305 18.98 0.17 14.09
C VAL A 305 18.65 -0.14 12.63
N LEU A 306 19.03 0.73 11.69
CA LEU A 306 18.79 0.49 10.26
C LEU A 306 19.50 -0.77 9.76
N PHE A 307 20.69 -1.06 10.27
CA PHE A 307 21.40 -2.30 10.00
C PHE A 307 20.64 -3.53 10.50
N ILE A 308 20.10 -3.51 11.72
CA ILE A 308 19.31 -4.62 12.27
C ILE A 308 18.05 -4.84 11.43
N ILE A 309 17.36 -3.76 11.05
CA ILE A 309 16.17 -3.84 10.18
C ILE A 309 16.54 -4.44 8.81
N GLY A 310 17.63 -3.98 8.21
CA GLY A 310 18.13 -4.53 6.94
C GLY A 310 18.54 -6.00 7.04
N LEU A 311 19.20 -6.39 8.13
CA LEU A 311 19.60 -7.77 8.40
C LEU A 311 18.37 -8.67 8.63
N TRP A 312 17.38 -8.19 9.39
CA TRP A 312 16.11 -8.89 9.60
C TRP A 312 15.40 -9.15 8.26
N TRP A 313 15.26 -8.10 7.44
CA TRP A 313 14.66 -8.22 6.13
C TRP A 313 15.41 -9.23 5.25
N LEU A 314 16.75 -9.19 5.23
CA LEU A 314 17.56 -10.12 4.47
C LEU A 314 17.38 -11.58 4.94
N VAL A 315 17.52 -11.83 6.24
CA VAL A 315 17.47 -13.17 6.85
C VAL A 315 16.11 -13.82 6.62
N PHE A 316 15.02 -13.08 6.85
CA PHE A 316 13.67 -13.63 6.68
C PHE A 316 13.17 -13.63 5.22
N THR A 317 13.92 -13.03 4.30
CA THR A 317 13.75 -13.23 2.85
C THR A 317 14.31 -14.59 2.40
N ILE A 318 15.26 -15.20 3.12
CA ILE A 318 15.86 -16.49 2.73
C ILE A 318 14.82 -17.63 2.68
N PRO A 319 13.94 -17.84 3.69
CA PRO A 319 12.91 -18.86 3.58
C PRO A 319 11.95 -18.63 2.40
N ALA A 320 11.64 -17.37 2.07
CA ALA A 320 10.88 -17.04 0.87
C ALA A 320 11.65 -17.45 -0.41
N ALA A 321 12.95 -17.19 -0.46
CA ALA A 321 13.79 -17.60 -1.57
C ALA A 321 13.84 -19.13 -1.76
N LEU A 322 13.85 -19.89 -0.67
CA LEU A 322 13.97 -21.35 -0.70
C LEU A 322 12.63 -22.07 -0.90
N TRP A 323 11.54 -21.54 -0.33
CA TRP A 323 10.27 -22.27 -0.24
C TRP A 323 9.20 -21.77 -1.19
N LEU A 324 9.22 -20.48 -1.57
CA LEU A 324 8.26 -19.94 -2.53
C LEU A 324 8.55 -20.50 -3.93
N ARG A 325 7.56 -21.09 -4.60
CA ARG A 325 7.76 -21.62 -5.96
C ARG A 325 7.74 -20.47 -6.97
N PRO A 326 8.45 -20.57 -8.11
CA PRO A 326 8.47 -19.50 -9.13
C PRO A 326 7.09 -19.20 -9.73
N ARG A 327 6.20 -20.20 -9.80
CA ARG A 327 4.86 -20.14 -10.40
C ARG A 327 4.83 -19.31 -11.69
N PRO A 328 5.39 -19.85 -12.79
CA PRO A 328 5.56 -19.09 -14.03
C PRO A 328 4.20 -18.59 -14.54
N GLY A 329 4.13 -17.32 -14.93
CA GLY A 329 2.98 -16.75 -15.62
C GLY A 329 2.92 -17.18 -17.09
N PRO A 330 1.87 -16.76 -17.83
CA PRO A 330 1.72 -17.08 -19.24
C PRO A 330 2.98 -16.74 -20.05
N PRO A 331 3.30 -17.53 -21.08
CA PRO A 331 4.37 -17.17 -22.00
C PRO A 331 4.04 -15.84 -22.65
N VAL A 332 5.08 -15.10 -23.00
CA VAL A 332 4.91 -13.86 -23.77
C VAL A 332 4.13 -14.13 -25.06
N PRO A 333 3.19 -13.25 -25.46
CA PRO A 333 2.63 -13.34 -26.80
C PRO A 333 3.77 -13.28 -27.82
N ASP A 334 3.97 -14.35 -28.59
CA ASP A 334 5.11 -14.52 -29.50
C ASP A 334 5.08 -13.56 -30.72
N SER A 335 4.19 -12.57 -30.78
CA SER A 335 3.79 -11.94 -32.05
C SER A 335 3.75 -10.40 -32.11
N ALA A 336 4.39 -9.63 -31.22
CA ALA A 336 4.41 -8.17 -31.42
C ALA A 336 5.69 -7.40 -31.08
N TYR A 337 6.61 -7.92 -30.25
CA TYR A 337 7.76 -7.11 -29.84
C TYR A 337 9.04 -7.94 -29.62
N GLY A 338 9.87 -8.02 -30.67
CA GLY A 338 11.32 -8.29 -30.66
C GLY A 338 11.88 -9.46 -29.81
N LYS A 339 12.36 -10.52 -30.48
CA LYS A 339 13.29 -11.50 -29.87
C LYS A 339 14.67 -10.86 -29.65
N GLY A 340 15.25 -10.94 -28.44
CA GLY A 340 16.64 -10.53 -28.16
C GLY A 340 16.82 -9.54 -26.99
N ARG A 341 18.00 -8.88 -26.90
CA ARG A 341 18.40 -7.93 -25.82
C ARG A 341 17.39 -6.79 -25.57
N TRP A 342 16.45 -6.55 -26.47
CA TRP A 342 15.43 -5.49 -26.40
C TRP A 342 14.09 -5.95 -25.82
N ALA A 343 13.96 -7.23 -25.45
CA ALA A 343 12.73 -7.76 -24.84
C ALA A 343 12.35 -7.03 -23.53
N TRP A 344 13.31 -6.51 -22.77
CA TRP A 344 12.99 -5.71 -21.57
C TRP A 344 12.30 -4.38 -21.90
N VAL A 345 12.67 -3.73 -23.00
CA VAL A 345 12.02 -2.48 -23.46
C VAL A 345 10.59 -2.75 -23.87
N SER A 346 10.34 -3.89 -24.53
CA SER A 346 8.97 -4.23 -24.93
C SER A 346 8.04 -4.50 -23.76
N TYR A 347 8.53 -5.10 -22.66
CA TYR A 347 7.73 -5.24 -21.44
C TYR A 347 7.37 -3.88 -20.83
N ILE A 348 8.33 -2.94 -20.80
CA ILE A 348 8.09 -1.58 -20.30
C ILE A 348 7.00 -0.93 -21.17
N VAL A 349 7.17 -0.93 -22.49
CA VAL A 349 6.18 -0.35 -23.42
C VAL A 349 4.80 -0.98 -23.20
N PHE A 350 4.71 -2.31 -23.08
CA PHE A 350 3.45 -2.99 -22.83
C PHE A 350 2.81 -2.56 -21.50
N ALA A 351 3.59 -2.45 -20.42
CA ALA A 351 3.08 -2.02 -19.11
C ALA A 351 2.48 -0.61 -19.18
N TRP A 352 3.20 0.32 -19.82
CA TRP A 352 2.75 1.71 -19.99
C TRP A 352 1.54 1.80 -20.92
N VAL A 353 1.49 1.02 -22.01
CA VAL A 353 0.32 0.95 -22.90
C VAL A 353 -0.89 0.31 -22.19
N SER A 354 -0.69 -0.69 -21.35
CA SER A 354 -1.76 -1.29 -20.53
C SER A 354 -2.32 -0.28 -19.54
N LEU A 355 -1.45 0.46 -18.85
CA LEU A 355 -1.86 1.53 -17.95
C LEU A 355 -2.63 2.62 -18.70
N GLY A 356 -2.13 3.05 -19.85
CA GLY A 356 -2.80 4.03 -20.71
C GLY A 356 -4.21 3.58 -21.10
N ARG A 357 -4.37 2.31 -21.49
CA ARG A 357 -5.70 1.72 -21.79
C ARG A 357 -6.62 1.72 -20.57
N THR A 358 -6.13 1.37 -19.39
CA THR A 358 -6.93 1.41 -18.15
C THR A 358 -7.32 2.84 -17.80
N ILE A 359 -6.45 3.82 -17.98
CA ILE A 359 -6.77 5.24 -17.76
C ILE A 359 -7.87 5.69 -18.73
N VAL A 360 -7.79 5.33 -20.01
CA VAL A 360 -8.82 5.66 -21.00
C VAL A 360 -10.18 5.07 -20.61
N ARG A 361 -10.22 3.82 -20.11
CA ARG A 361 -11.46 3.20 -19.60
C ARG A 361 -11.95 3.86 -18.32
N ALA A 362 -11.06 4.12 -17.37
CA ALA A 362 -11.40 4.82 -16.13
C ALA A 362 -11.99 6.21 -16.41
N ARG A 363 -11.55 6.88 -17.48
CA ARG A 363 -12.12 8.18 -17.89
C ARG A 363 -13.58 8.13 -18.33
N GLN A 364 -14.09 6.96 -18.72
CA GLN A 364 -15.51 6.77 -19.05
C GLN A 364 -16.37 6.63 -17.78
N LEU A 365 -15.74 6.34 -16.63
CA LEU A 365 -16.40 6.12 -15.34
C LEU A 365 -16.19 7.33 -14.43
N LYS A 366 -17.20 8.19 -14.33
CA LYS A 366 -17.11 9.46 -13.57
C LYS A 366 -16.82 9.22 -12.09
N ASP A 367 -17.49 8.27 -11.47
CA ASP A 367 -17.34 7.96 -10.05
C ASP A 367 -15.97 7.34 -9.73
N VAL A 368 -15.41 6.55 -10.65
CA VAL A 368 -14.03 6.04 -10.53
C VAL A 368 -13.02 7.19 -10.58
N LEU A 369 -13.18 8.14 -11.51
CA LEU A 369 -12.30 9.31 -11.58
C LEU A 369 -12.38 10.18 -10.32
N LEU A 370 -13.59 10.47 -9.83
CA LEU A 370 -13.80 11.25 -8.61
C LEU A 370 -13.15 10.56 -7.40
N PHE A 371 -13.35 9.24 -7.25
CA PHE A 371 -12.74 8.49 -6.17
C PHE A 371 -11.22 8.44 -6.28
N LEU A 372 -10.66 8.19 -7.48
CA LEU A 372 -9.20 8.17 -7.67
C LEU A 372 -8.58 9.54 -7.40
N ALA A 373 -9.23 10.64 -7.76
CA ALA A 373 -8.79 12.00 -7.43
C ALA A 373 -8.81 12.26 -5.91
N ALA A 374 -9.88 11.82 -5.22
CA ALA A 374 -9.96 11.93 -3.77
C ALA A 374 -8.90 11.07 -3.06
N TRP A 375 -8.73 9.82 -3.50
CA TRP A 375 -7.75 8.90 -2.96
C TRP A 375 -6.31 9.36 -3.20
N PHE A 376 -6.02 9.95 -4.37
CA PHE A 376 -4.72 10.54 -4.66
C PHE A 376 -4.32 11.56 -3.58
N LEU A 377 -5.19 12.53 -3.32
CA LEU A 377 -4.96 13.58 -2.33
C LEU A 377 -4.92 13.03 -0.89
N LEU A 378 -5.83 12.12 -0.57
CA LEU A 378 -5.90 11.50 0.76
C LEU A 378 -4.66 10.64 1.06
N SER A 379 -4.21 9.85 0.09
CA SER A 379 -3.01 9.01 0.21
C SER A 379 -1.75 9.86 0.42
N ASP A 380 -1.60 10.95 -0.34
CA ASP A 380 -0.49 11.89 -0.15
C ASP A 380 -0.55 12.53 1.25
N GLY A 381 -1.74 12.91 1.71
CA GLY A 381 -1.97 13.40 3.07
C GLY A 381 -1.55 12.39 4.14
N ILE A 382 -1.91 11.11 4.00
CA ILE A 382 -1.57 10.03 4.94
C ILE A 382 -0.04 9.86 5.04
N ALA A 383 0.64 9.75 3.90
CA ALA A 383 2.10 9.57 3.86
C ALA A 383 2.82 10.78 4.44
N THR A 384 2.37 11.99 4.09
CA THR A 384 3.01 13.23 4.48
C THR A 384 2.80 13.56 5.95
N VAL A 385 1.60 13.34 6.51
CA VAL A 385 1.36 13.53 7.96
C VAL A 385 2.26 12.61 8.77
N SER A 386 2.42 11.34 8.35
CA SER A 386 3.29 10.39 9.05
C SER A 386 4.73 10.89 9.12
N GLY A 387 5.35 11.18 7.97
CA GLY A 387 6.73 11.66 7.91
C GLY A 387 6.93 13.02 8.59
N THR A 388 5.97 13.93 8.43
CA THR A 388 6.01 15.27 9.04
C THR A 388 5.87 15.19 10.56
N ALA A 389 5.00 14.32 11.08
CA ALA A 389 4.81 14.14 12.51
C ALA A 389 6.09 13.63 13.20
N VAL A 390 6.79 12.67 12.58
CA VAL A 390 8.06 12.13 13.08
C VAL A 390 9.13 13.24 13.13
N LEU A 391 9.29 13.99 12.04
CA LEU A 391 10.28 15.06 11.98
C LEU A 391 9.93 16.20 12.93
N PHE A 392 8.66 16.61 13.01
CA PHE A 392 8.16 17.62 13.94
C PHE A 392 8.40 17.23 15.41
N ALA A 393 8.07 15.99 15.78
CA ALA A 393 8.27 15.48 17.14
C ALA A 393 9.74 15.55 17.56
N LYS A 394 10.66 15.18 16.65
CA LYS A 394 12.10 15.24 16.91
C LYS A 394 12.61 16.69 16.94
N THR A 395 12.36 17.44 15.88
CA THR A 395 13.06 18.71 15.64
C THR A 395 12.41 19.91 16.32
N GLN A 396 11.11 19.85 16.68
CA GLN A 396 10.38 20.98 17.27
C GLN A 396 9.93 20.72 18.71
N LEU A 397 9.45 19.52 19.01
CA LEU A 397 9.09 19.13 20.37
C LEU A 397 10.27 18.58 21.18
N GLY A 398 11.41 18.34 20.52
CA GLY A 398 12.61 17.82 21.16
C GLY A 398 12.43 16.44 21.78
N MET A 399 11.51 15.64 21.26
CA MET A 399 11.22 14.31 21.77
C MET A 399 12.41 13.38 21.50
N ASN A 400 12.76 12.58 22.51
CA ASN A 400 13.78 11.55 22.35
C ASN A 400 13.32 10.52 21.30
N ILE A 401 14.25 9.96 20.53
CA ILE A 401 14.01 8.96 19.49
C ILE A 401 13.19 7.76 20.01
N ALA A 402 13.44 7.34 21.25
CA ALA A 402 12.67 6.27 21.89
C ALA A 402 11.16 6.57 21.96
N ALA A 403 10.78 7.83 22.21
CA ALA A 403 9.41 8.27 22.24
C ALA A 403 8.75 8.21 20.85
N LEU A 404 9.49 8.55 19.79
CA LEU A 404 9.01 8.45 18.41
C LEU A 404 8.76 6.99 18.03
N GLY A 405 9.66 6.08 18.42
CA GLY A 405 9.44 4.65 18.26
C GLY A 405 8.19 4.16 18.99
N LEU A 406 7.95 4.66 20.21
CA LEU A 406 6.73 4.34 20.97
C LEU A 406 5.46 4.87 20.31
N ILE A 407 5.48 6.08 19.75
CA ILE A 407 4.35 6.63 18.98
C ILE A 407 4.00 5.72 17.80
N ASN A 408 5.01 5.21 17.08
CA ASN A 408 4.79 4.29 15.97
C ASN A 408 4.16 2.96 16.44
N VAL A 409 4.57 2.44 17.61
CA VAL A 409 3.91 1.27 18.23
C VAL A 409 2.45 1.55 18.57
N ILE A 410 2.16 2.69 19.18
CA ILE A 410 0.80 3.10 19.51
C ILE A 410 -0.05 3.22 18.23
N ALA A 411 0.46 3.90 17.21
CA ALA A 411 -0.24 4.07 15.93
C ALA A 411 -0.58 2.72 15.27
N MET A 412 0.33 1.73 15.32
CA MET A 412 0.05 0.39 14.81
C MET A 412 -1.05 -0.33 15.57
N ILE A 413 -0.95 -0.36 16.91
CA ILE A 413 -1.96 -1.01 17.76
C ILE A 413 -3.32 -0.33 17.55
N SER A 414 -3.34 1.00 17.55
CA SER A 414 -4.53 1.79 17.25
C SER A 414 -5.05 1.58 15.82
N GLY A 415 -4.19 1.28 14.85
CA GLY A 415 -4.60 0.93 13.48
C GLY A 415 -5.28 -0.41 13.39
N VAL A 416 -4.77 -1.42 14.08
CA VAL A 416 -5.43 -2.73 14.20
C VAL A 416 -6.78 -2.56 14.90
N LEU A 417 -6.81 -1.86 16.04
CA LEU A 417 -8.05 -1.56 16.75
C LEU A 417 -9.03 -0.77 15.86
N GLY A 418 -8.55 0.22 15.12
CA GLY A 418 -9.34 1.04 14.21
C GLY A 418 -10.03 0.23 13.12
N ALA A 419 -9.35 -0.76 12.52
CA ALA A 419 -9.96 -1.64 11.53
C ALA A 419 -11.20 -2.38 12.09
N PHE A 420 -11.15 -2.80 13.36
CA PHE A 420 -12.28 -3.43 14.04
C PHE A 420 -13.32 -2.42 14.55
N SER A 421 -12.88 -1.32 15.16
CA SER A 421 -13.75 -0.28 15.71
C SER A 421 -14.60 0.38 14.63
N TRP A 422 -14.03 0.71 13.47
CA TRP A 422 -14.79 1.27 12.35
C TRP A 422 -15.79 0.28 11.77
N SER A 423 -15.44 -1.01 11.71
CA SER A 423 -16.39 -2.05 11.31
C SER A 423 -17.59 -2.12 12.27
N TYR A 424 -17.32 -2.11 13.57
CA TYR A 424 -18.36 -2.11 14.60
C TYR A 424 -19.22 -0.84 14.57
N ILE A 425 -18.60 0.35 14.51
CA ILE A 425 -19.30 1.64 14.45
C ILE A 425 -20.17 1.71 13.18
N SER A 426 -19.61 1.34 12.03
CA SER A 426 -20.34 1.36 10.75
C SER A 426 -21.53 0.42 10.77
N HIS A 427 -21.41 -0.75 11.40
CA HIS A 427 -22.53 -1.68 11.52
C HIS A 427 -23.58 -1.20 12.53
N HIS A 428 -23.15 -0.70 13.69
CA HIS A 428 -24.05 -0.22 14.75
C HIS A 428 -24.88 0.99 14.32
N PHE A 429 -24.28 1.92 13.57
CA PHE A 429 -24.96 3.11 13.04
C PHE A 429 -25.52 2.91 11.62
N ASN A 430 -25.47 1.68 11.06
CA ASN A 430 -25.89 1.37 9.69
C ASN A 430 -25.33 2.35 8.63
N LEU A 431 -24.06 2.74 8.80
CA LEU A 431 -23.40 3.69 7.90
C LEU A 431 -23.01 2.99 6.60
N ARG A 432 -23.29 3.67 5.48
CA ARG A 432 -22.74 3.28 4.18
C ARG A 432 -21.21 3.41 4.18
N PRO A 433 -20.48 2.56 3.43
CA PRO A 433 -19.02 2.64 3.34
C PRO A 433 -18.46 4.04 3.03
N SER A 434 -19.10 4.81 2.14
CA SER A 434 -18.72 6.21 1.84
C SER A 434 -18.76 7.11 3.08
N ARG A 435 -19.81 7.01 3.89
CA ARG A 435 -19.99 7.83 5.10
C ARG A 435 -18.94 7.48 6.16
N THR A 436 -18.54 6.21 6.24
CA THR A 436 -17.46 5.77 7.13
C THR A 436 -16.12 6.35 6.70
N ILE A 437 -15.83 6.37 5.39
CA ILE A 437 -14.62 7.04 4.85
C ILE A 437 -14.63 8.53 5.18
N VAL A 438 -15.74 9.23 4.93
CA VAL A 438 -15.89 10.66 5.25
C VAL A 438 -15.67 10.91 6.75
N ALA A 439 -16.25 10.09 7.63
CA ALA A 439 -16.04 10.21 9.08
C ALA A 439 -14.56 10.03 9.47
N CYS A 440 -13.86 9.06 8.85
CA CYS A 440 -12.42 8.88 9.04
C CYS A 440 -11.63 10.11 8.58
N ILE A 441 -11.97 10.71 7.43
CA ILE A 441 -11.29 11.93 6.93
C ILE A 441 -11.55 13.11 7.85
N CYS A 442 -12.79 13.31 8.33
CA CYS A 442 -13.11 14.36 9.30
C CYS A 442 -12.32 14.20 10.61
N LEU A 443 -12.14 12.96 11.09
CA LEU A 443 -11.30 12.69 12.25
C LEU A 443 -9.81 12.90 11.94
N PHE A 444 -9.37 12.59 10.71
CA PHE A 444 -8.00 12.81 10.27
C PHE A 444 -7.65 14.30 10.24
N GLU A 445 -8.58 15.13 9.77
CA GLU A 445 -8.47 16.59 9.68
C GLU A 445 -8.21 17.25 11.05
N VAL A 446 -8.64 16.61 12.15
CA VAL A 446 -8.34 17.10 13.51
C VAL A 446 -6.83 17.17 13.75
N ILE A 447 -6.02 16.29 13.16
CA ILE A 447 -4.57 16.23 13.41
C ILE A 447 -3.85 17.51 12.94
N PRO A 448 -3.89 17.91 11.65
CA PRO A 448 -3.25 19.15 11.21
C PRO A 448 -3.91 20.39 11.84
N LEU A 449 -5.24 20.41 12.01
CA LEU A 449 -5.93 21.52 12.67
C LEU A 449 -5.46 21.71 14.11
N TYR A 450 -5.27 20.61 14.85
CA TYR A 450 -4.72 20.65 16.20
C TYR A 450 -3.29 21.20 16.21
N GLY A 451 -2.45 20.85 15.23
CA GLY A 451 -1.13 21.45 15.09
C GLY A 451 -1.18 22.97 14.83
N LEU A 452 -2.16 23.44 14.04
CA LEU A 452 -2.37 24.86 13.76
C LEU A 452 -2.86 25.65 14.98
N LEU A 453 -3.55 25.02 15.93
CA LEU A 453 -3.94 25.67 17.19
C LEU A 453 -2.72 26.22 17.95
N GLY A 454 -1.53 25.66 17.74
CA GLY A 454 -0.28 26.15 18.29
C GLY A 454 0.16 27.54 17.80
N PHE A 455 -0.45 28.10 16.75
CA PHE A 455 -0.23 29.47 16.30
C PHE A 455 -1.11 30.50 17.02
N LEU A 456 -2.24 30.08 17.61
CA LEU A 456 -3.16 30.99 18.29
C LEU A 456 -2.47 31.57 19.55
N PRO A 457 -2.41 32.91 19.69
CA PRO A 457 -1.64 33.55 20.76
C PRO A 457 -2.15 33.17 22.17
N PHE A 458 -3.47 33.00 22.32
CA PHE A 458 -4.08 32.55 23.56
C PHE A 458 -3.63 31.12 23.94
N ILE A 459 -3.62 30.20 22.97
CA ILE A 459 -3.22 28.80 23.18
C ILE A 459 -1.72 28.70 23.45
N LYS A 460 -0.90 29.49 22.73
CA LYS A 460 0.55 29.58 22.99
C LYS A 460 0.86 30.04 24.43
N ARG A 461 0.02 30.90 25.00
CA ARG A 461 0.14 31.34 26.40
C ARG A 461 -0.25 30.25 27.39
N LEU A 462 -1.28 29.44 27.09
CA LEU A 462 -1.68 28.31 27.93
C LEU A 462 -0.57 27.25 28.06
N GLY A 463 0.32 27.12 27.07
CA GLY A 463 1.46 26.19 27.11
C GLY A 463 1.06 24.70 27.00
N VAL A 464 -0.23 24.43 26.87
CA VAL A 464 -0.85 23.13 26.63
C VAL A 464 -1.81 23.30 25.44
N ILE A 465 -1.97 22.25 24.63
CA ILE A 465 -2.72 22.26 23.36
C ILE A 465 -1.93 22.92 22.23
N GLY A 466 -2.11 22.43 21.00
CA GLY A 466 -1.46 23.01 19.84
C GLY A 466 -0.10 22.40 19.52
N LEU A 467 0.09 21.12 19.87
CA LEU A 467 1.37 20.42 19.76
C LEU A 467 2.49 21.21 20.46
N GLN A 468 2.25 21.59 21.72
CA GLN A 468 3.24 22.29 22.54
C GLN A 468 3.96 21.34 23.50
N GLN A 469 3.29 20.26 23.93
CA GLN A 469 3.84 19.27 24.83
C GLN A 469 4.07 17.92 24.14
N PRO A 470 5.15 17.19 24.49
CA PRO A 470 5.43 15.86 23.95
C PRO A 470 4.30 14.84 24.11
N TRP A 471 3.51 14.92 25.19
CA TRP A 471 2.46 13.94 25.46
C TRP A 471 1.30 14.01 24.44
N GLU A 472 1.09 15.19 23.83
CA GLU A 472 0.06 15.42 22.81
C GLU A 472 0.29 14.54 21.57
N MET A 473 1.56 14.25 21.24
CA MET A 473 1.93 13.39 20.11
C MET A 473 1.49 11.93 20.28
N TYR A 474 1.45 11.40 21.51
CA TYR A 474 0.99 10.03 21.73
C TYR A 474 -0.51 9.90 21.46
N VAL A 475 -1.30 10.89 21.88
CA VAL A 475 -2.75 10.92 21.65
C VAL A 475 -3.05 11.05 20.16
N LEU A 476 -2.37 11.97 19.47
CA LEU A 476 -2.54 12.13 18.02
C LEU A 476 -2.03 10.91 17.24
N GLY A 477 -0.97 10.24 17.70
CA GLY A 477 -0.52 8.97 17.12
C GLY A 477 -1.57 7.87 17.21
N ALA A 478 -2.30 7.78 18.34
CA ALA A 478 -3.41 6.86 18.50
C ALA A 478 -4.59 7.20 17.56
N ILE A 479 -4.95 8.49 17.45
CA ILE A 479 -5.99 8.96 16.53
C ILE A 479 -5.59 8.66 15.07
N TYR A 480 -4.35 8.96 14.70
CA TYR A 480 -3.79 8.66 13.38
C TYR A 480 -3.89 7.17 13.05
N GLY A 481 -3.48 6.31 13.98
CA GLY A 481 -3.62 4.86 13.84
C GLY A 481 -5.06 4.45 13.58
N LEU A 482 -6.00 4.89 14.43
CA LEU A 482 -7.42 4.54 14.32
C LEU A 482 -8.03 4.97 12.98
N VAL A 483 -7.67 6.17 12.50
CA VAL A 483 -8.06 6.67 11.17
C VAL A 483 -7.47 5.79 10.05
N LEU A 484 -6.17 5.50 10.11
CA LEU A 484 -5.47 4.73 9.08
C LEU A 484 -6.05 3.32 8.94
N GLY A 485 -6.42 2.67 10.05
CA GLY A 485 -7.08 1.36 10.04
C GLY A 485 -8.44 1.38 9.33
N GLY A 486 -9.22 2.43 9.54
CA GLY A 486 -10.51 2.64 8.87
C GLY A 486 -10.35 2.90 7.37
N LEU A 487 -9.54 3.91 7.01
CA LEU A 487 -9.30 4.30 5.61
C LEU A 487 -8.72 3.15 4.78
N SER A 488 -7.72 2.43 5.30
CA SER A 488 -7.04 1.33 4.58
C SER A 488 -7.96 0.15 4.27
N SER A 489 -9.03 -0.02 5.04
CA SER A 489 -10.01 -1.11 4.88
C SER A 489 -11.17 -0.68 4.00
N TYR A 490 -11.81 0.45 4.32
CA TYR A 490 -13.00 0.91 3.62
C TYR A 490 -12.72 1.45 2.22
N CYS A 491 -11.59 2.14 1.98
CA CYS A 491 -11.28 2.66 0.64
C CYS A 491 -11.08 1.53 -0.38
N ARG A 492 -10.47 0.40 0.01
CA ARG A 492 -10.28 -0.75 -0.89
C ARG A 492 -11.60 -1.45 -1.23
N SER A 493 -12.47 -1.64 -0.24
CA SER A 493 -13.79 -2.24 -0.45
C SER A 493 -14.68 -1.32 -1.29
N PHE A 494 -14.70 -0.03 -0.97
CA PHE A 494 -15.45 0.98 -1.70
C PHE A 494 -14.98 1.09 -3.16
N PHE A 495 -13.67 1.10 -3.40
CA PHE A 495 -13.14 1.11 -4.76
C PHE A 495 -13.53 -0.15 -5.52
N GLY A 496 -13.49 -1.32 -4.88
CA GLY A 496 -13.89 -2.60 -5.48
C GLY A 496 -15.31 -2.60 -6.02
N GLU A 497 -16.22 -1.88 -5.37
CA GLU A 497 -17.60 -1.72 -5.83
C GLU A 497 -17.75 -0.87 -7.10
N LEU A 498 -16.75 -0.06 -7.45
CA LEU A 498 -16.76 0.80 -8.64
C LEU A 498 -16.06 0.16 -9.85
N ILE A 499 -15.49 -1.03 -9.69
CA ILE A 499 -14.70 -1.67 -10.74
C ILE A 499 -15.61 -2.45 -11.70
N PRO A 500 -15.46 -2.28 -13.03
CA PRO A 500 -16.10 -3.14 -14.01
C PRO A 500 -15.73 -4.61 -13.80
N PRO A 501 -16.72 -5.53 -13.76
CA PRO A 501 -16.44 -6.95 -13.61
C PRO A 501 -15.51 -7.45 -14.73
N GLY A 502 -14.54 -8.29 -14.36
CA GLY A 502 -13.51 -8.83 -15.26
C GLY A 502 -12.29 -7.92 -15.49
N PHE A 503 -12.27 -6.71 -14.93
CA PHE A 503 -11.14 -5.76 -15.02
C PHE A 503 -10.52 -5.40 -13.66
N GLU A 504 -10.84 -6.15 -12.60
CA GLU A 504 -10.43 -5.92 -11.20
C GLU A 504 -8.93 -5.69 -11.06
N ALA A 505 -8.11 -6.57 -11.64
CA ALA A 505 -6.66 -6.47 -11.56
C ALA A 505 -6.13 -5.16 -12.18
N SER A 506 -6.70 -4.71 -13.30
CA SER A 506 -6.28 -3.49 -14.00
C SER A 506 -6.64 -2.24 -13.21
N PHE A 507 -7.85 -2.17 -12.66
CA PHE A 507 -8.29 -1.04 -11.85
C PHE A 507 -7.60 -1.00 -10.48
N TYR A 508 -7.40 -2.13 -9.81
CA TYR A 508 -6.61 -2.16 -8.57
C TYR A 508 -5.14 -1.80 -8.79
N ALA A 509 -4.57 -2.15 -9.94
CA ALA A 509 -3.25 -1.67 -10.33
C ALA A 509 -3.25 -0.14 -10.51
N LEU A 510 -4.25 0.42 -11.18
CA LEU A 510 -4.41 1.88 -11.31
C LEU A 510 -4.55 2.55 -9.93
N TYR A 511 -5.35 2.00 -9.02
CA TYR A 511 -5.50 2.47 -7.65
C TYR A 511 -4.17 2.47 -6.87
N ALA A 512 -3.40 1.38 -6.96
CA ALA A 512 -2.09 1.28 -6.33
C ALA A 512 -1.07 2.26 -6.94
N ILE A 513 -1.12 2.49 -8.25
CA ILE A 513 -0.26 3.46 -8.94
C ILE A 513 -0.63 4.89 -8.52
N THR A 514 -1.92 5.21 -8.39
CA THR A 514 -2.41 6.49 -7.89
C THR A 514 -1.95 6.75 -6.45
N ASP A 515 -2.00 5.71 -5.59
CA ASP A 515 -1.48 5.74 -4.21
C ASP A 515 0.02 6.07 -4.15
N LYS A 516 0.84 5.31 -4.91
CA LYS A 516 2.29 5.50 -4.91
C LYS A 516 2.71 6.80 -5.60
N GLY A 517 2.05 7.14 -6.70
CA GLY A 517 2.33 8.35 -7.46
C GLY A 517 1.98 9.63 -6.72
N SER A 518 0.97 9.62 -5.84
CA SER A 518 0.59 10.83 -5.09
C SER A 518 1.58 11.16 -3.98
N SER A 519 2.06 10.13 -3.27
CA SER A 519 2.91 10.21 -2.07
C SER A 519 4.30 10.87 -2.27
N MET A 520 4.57 11.42 -3.46
CA MET A 520 5.78 12.21 -3.74
C MET A 520 5.59 13.72 -3.53
N PHE A 521 4.37 14.25 -3.69
CA PHE A 521 4.16 15.70 -3.75
C PHE A 521 4.16 16.33 -2.35
N GLY A 522 3.47 15.71 -1.40
CA GLY A 522 3.32 16.25 -0.05
C GLY A 522 4.65 16.45 0.67
N PRO A 523 5.56 15.45 0.75
CA PRO A 523 6.85 15.65 1.40
C PRO A 523 7.70 16.73 0.71
N ALA A 524 7.63 16.87 -0.62
CA ALA A 524 8.33 17.95 -1.33
C ALA A 524 7.78 19.33 -0.96
N ILE A 525 6.46 19.48 -0.88
CA ILE A 525 5.82 20.76 -0.53
C ILE A 525 6.08 21.10 0.94
N VAL A 526 5.95 20.14 1.86
CA VAL A 526 6.29 20.34 3.28
C VAL A 526 7.77 20.71 3.46
N GLY A 527 8.67 20.07 2.71
CA GLY A 527 10.08 20.45 2.69
C GLY A 527 10.29 21.88 2.23
N ALA A 528 9.64 22.29 1.14
CA ALA A 528 9.75 23.67 0.62
C ALA A 528 9.17 24.72 1.59
N ILE A 529 8.06 24.40 2.28
CA ILE A 529 7.50 25.25 3.33
C ILE A 529 8.49 25.35 4.50
N THR A 530 9.06 24.22 4.93
CA THR A 530 10.02 24.18 6.04
C THR A 530 11.29 24.99 5.72
N ASP A 531 11.80 24.93 4.49
CA ASP A 531 12.93 25.76 4.04
C ASP A 531 12.58 27.25 4.03
N ARG A 532 11.34 27.60 3.63
CA ARG A 532 10.92 29.00 3.56
C ARG A 532 10.70 29.64 4.92
N TYR A 533 10.06 28.93 5.84
CA TYR A 533 9.69 29.45 7.16
C TYR A 533 10.72 29.10 8.25
N GLY A 534 11.67 28.20 7.95
CA GLY A 534 12.67 27.70 8.88
C GLY A 534 12.14 26.65 9.87
N GLU A 535 10.83 26.40 9.90
CA GLU A 535 10.18 25.52 10.85
C GLU A 535 9.05 24.72 10.15
N ILE A 536 8.74 23.52 10.66
CA ILE A 536 7.77 22.58 10.08
C ILE A 536 6.32 23.02 10.32
N ARG A 537 6.03 23.68 11.45
CA ARG A 537 4.65 23.97 11.91
C ARG A 537 3.74 24.64 10.86
N PRO A 538 4.18 25.61 10.03
CA PRO A 538 3.35 26.17 8.96
C PRO A 538 2.86 25.15 7.94
N ALA A 539 3.57 24.03 7.77
CA ALA A 539 3.18 22.97 6.86
C ALA A 539 1.90 22.24 7.29
N PHE A 540 1.49 22.33 8.57
CA PHE A 540 0.17 21.85 8.98
C PHE A 540 -0.97 22.57 8.27
N GLY A 541 -0.78 23.81 7.82
CA GLY A 541 -1.77 24.53 7.00
C GLY A 541 -1.96 23.89 5.63
N PHE A 542 -0.84 23.49 5.00
CA PHE A 542 -0.87 22.72 3.76
C PHE A 542 -1.48 21.33 3.98
N LEU A 543 -1.12 20.62 5.05
CA LEU A 543 -1.67 19.30 5.37
C LEU A 543 -3.17 19.33 5.63
N ALA A 544 -3.67 20.35 6.35
CA ALA A 544 -5.11 20.58 6.53
C ALA A 544 -5.81 20.76 5.18
N LEU A 545 -5.29 21.63 4.31
CA LEU A 545 -5.86 21.80 2.97
C LEU A 545 -5.84 20.50 2.16
N LEU A 546 -4.76 19.73 2.23
CA LEU A 546 -4.57 18.48 1.51
C LEU A 546 -5.56 17.38 1.96
N ILE A 547 -5.90 17.32 3.25
CA ILE A 547 -6.85 16.35 3.81
C ILE A 547 -8.31 16.83 3.66
N LEU A 548 -8.55 18.13 3.67
CA LEU A 548 -9.86 18.74 3.44
C LEU A 548 -10.33 18.61 1.98
N LEU A 549 -9.44 18.74 0.99
CA LEU A 549 -9.79 18.70 -0.45
C LEU A 549 -10.47 17.37 -0.90
N PRO A 550 -10.04 16.18 -0.44
CA PRO A 550 -10.73 14.92 -0.71
C PRO A 550 -12.19 14.85 -0.25
N LEU A 551 -12.59 15.58 0.81
CA LEU A 551 -13.93 15.49 1.39
C LEU A 551 -15.05 15.79 0.38
N PRO A 552 -15.08 16.95 -0.30
CA PRO A 552 -16.11 17.22 -1.30
C PRO A 552 -16.07 16.21 -2.45
N LEU A 553 -14.88 15.77 -2.88
CA LEU A 553 -14.76 14.75 -3.94
C LEU A 553 -15.39 13.42 -3.51
N MET A 554 -15.12 12.95 -2.30
CA MET A 554 -15.71 11.73 -1.74
C MET A 554 -17.24 11.83 -1.57
N LEU A 555 -17.76 13.02 -1.25
CA LEU A 555 -19.20 13.25 -1.13
C LEU A 555 -19.93 13.29 -2.48
N LEU A 556 -19.21 13.59 -3.57
CA LEU A 556 -19.74 13.59 -4.93
C LEU A 556 -19.76 12.19 -5.57
N VAL A 557 -19.05 11.21 -4.99
CA VAL A 557 -19.05 9.83 -5.52
C VAL A 557 -20.36 9.14 -5.18
N ASP A 558 -21.11 8.78 -6.21
CA ASP A 558 -22.32 7.96 -6.09
C ASP A 558 -21.99 6.50 -6.43
N VAL A 559 -22.03 5.64 -5.41
CA VAL A 559 -21.73 4.21 -5.56
C VAL A 559 -22.74 3.50 -6.45
N ASP A 560 -24.02 3.85 -6.34
CA ASP A 560 -25.09 3.16 -7.05
C ASP A 560 -25.07 3.52 -8.54
N ARG A 561 -24.68 4.76 -8.86
CA ARG A 561 -24.34 5.16 -10.22
C ARG A 561 -23.07 4.47 -10.70
N GLY A 562 -21.99 4.53 -9.92
CA GLY A 562 -20.71 3.95 -10.30
C GLY A 562 -20.77 2.45 -10.60
N LYS A 563 -21.57 1.68 -9.83
CA LYS A 563 -21.85 0.26 -10.09
C LYS A 563 -22.56 0.03 -11.43
N ARG A 564 -23.53 0.87 -11.78
CA ARG A 564 -24.28 0.77 -13.04
C ARG A 564 -23.38 1.07 -14.22
N ASP A 565 -22.68 2.20 -14.20
CA ASP A 565 -21.72 2.60 -15.25
C ASP A 565 -20.62 1.54 -15.43
N ALA A 566 -20.15 0.94 -14.32
CA ALA A 566 -19.15 -0.13 -14.36
C ALA A 566 -19.67 -1.42 -15.02
N LYS A 567 -20.92 -1.80 -14.74
CA LYS A 567 -21.57 -2.96 -15.35
C LYS A 567 -21.83 -2.74 -16.85
N GLU A 568 -22.37 -1.58 -17.22
CA GLU A 568 -22.61 -1.21 -18.63
C GLU A 568 -21.31 -1.22 -19.46
N LEU A 569 -20.21 -0.70 -18.89
CA LEU A 569 -18.91 -0.73 -19.54
C LEU A 569 -18.38 -2.16 -19.71
N ALA A 570 -18.58 -3.04 -18.72
CA ALA A 570 -18.17 -4.44 -18.83
C ALA A 570 -18.94 -5.16 -19.94
N GLU A 571 -20.27 -5.00 -19.98
CA GLU A 571 -21.12 -5.57 -21.03
C GLU A 571 -20.73 -5.07 -22.43
N ALA A 572 -20.43 -3.78 -22.57
CA ALA A 572 -19.94 -3.22 -23.84
C ALA A 572 -18.59 -3.81 -24.27
N LEU A 573 -17.67 -4.05 -23.33
CA LEU A 573 -16.36 -4.64 -23.63
C LEU A 573 -16.44 -6.14 -23.91
N GLU A 574 -17.39 -6.86 -23.32
CA GLU A 574 -17.67 -8.27 -23.62
C GLU A 574 -18.37 -8.43 -24.97
N GLY A 575 -19.39 -7.61 -25.26
CA GLY A 575 -20.08 -7.63 -26.56
C GLY A 575 -19.15 -7.37 -27.75
N VAL A 576 -18.12 -6.52 -27.57
CA VAL A 576 -17.07 -6.30 -28.59
C VAL A 576 -16.17 -7.52 -28.77
N LYS A 577 -15.89 -8.29 -27.70
CA LYS A 577 -15.12 -9.54 -27.84
C LYS A 577 -15.90 -10.58 -28.65
N ASP A 578 -17.20 -10.71 -28.40
CA ASP A 578 -18.05 -11.69 -29.09
C ASP A 578 -18.26 -11.35 -30.58
N MET A 579 -18.37 -10.06 -30.93
CA MET A 579 -18.39 -9.64 -32.34
C MET A 579 -17.05 -9.92 -33.06
N GLY A 580 -15.92 -9.72 -32.38
CA GLY A 580 -14.59 -9.99 -32.93
C GLY A 580 -14.28 -11.47 -33.16
N THR A 581 -14.97 -12.38 -32.45
CA THR A 581 -14.85 -13.83 -32.70
C THR A 581 -15.61 -14.32 -33.94
N ASN A 582 -16.63 -13.59 -34.42
CA ASN A 582 -17.38 -13.95 -35.62
C ASN A 582 -17.00 -13.17 -36.89
N GLY A 583 -16.06 -12.22 -36.81
CA GLY A 583 -15.57 -11.48 -37.97
C GLY A 583 -14.11 -11.09 -37.77
N THR A 584 -13.24 -11.54 -38.67
CA THR A 584 -11.83 -11.17 -38.75
C THR A 584 -11.62 -9.65 -38.60
N GLY A 585 -11.06 -9.19 -37.49
CA GLY A 585 -10.51 -7.84 -37.37
C GLY A 585 -10.79 -7.15 -36.04
N TYR A 586 -9.74 -6.88 -35.27
CA TYR A 586 -9.73 -6.02 -34.09
C TYR A 586 -10.32 -4.64 -34.41
N ALA A 587 -11.57 -4.39 -34.02
CA ALA A 587 -12.17 -3.06 -34.11
C ALA A 587 -11.58 -2.17 -33.00
N THR A 588 -10.77 -1.18 -33.39
CA THR A 588 -10.44 -0.03 -32.54
C THR A 588 -11.69 0.80 -32.27
N VAL A 589 -11.90 1.15 -31.00
CA VAL A 589 -13.01 1.97 -30.50
C VAL A 589 -13.17 3.24 -31.35
N ALA A 590 -14.26 3.32 -32.11
CA ALA A 590 -14.72 4.58 -32.68
C ALA A 590 -15.30 5.41 -31.53
N THR A 591 -14.67 6.54 -31.23
CA THR A 591 -15.22 7.59 -30.37
C THR A 591 -16.42 8.21 -31.09
N HIS A 592 -17.59 7.58 -30.97
CA HIS A 592 -18.83 8.24 -31.36
C HIS A 592 -19.21 9.20 -30.23
N GLU A 593 -19.06 10.49 -30.53
CA GLU A 593 -19.81 11.54 -29.86
C GLU A 593 -21.28 11.12 -29.85
N VAL A 594 -21.85 11.11 -28.65
CA VAL A 594 -23.26 10.80 -28.41
C VAL A 594 -24.08 11.95 -29.01
N GLU A 595 -24.43 11.83 -30.28
CA GLU A 595 -25.51 12.64 -30.86
C GLU A 595 -26.82 12.12 -30.29
N VAL A 596 -27.36 12.90 -29.36
CA VAL A 596 -28.69 12.77 -28.80
C VAL A 596 -29.69 13.11 -29.91
N GLY A 597 -30.09 12.10 -30.68
CA GLY A 597 -31.14 12.19 -31.70
C GLY A 597 -32.50 11.82 -31.11
N TYR A 598 -33.27 12.85 -30.78
CA TYR A 598 -34.71 12.83 -30.53
C TYR A 598 -35.48 12.71 -31.87
N GLU A 599 -36.81 12.57 -31.79
CA GLU A 599 -37.81 12.39 -32.88
C GLU A 599 -37.84 10.99 -33.54
N GLY A 600 -38.98 10.38 -33.83
CA GLY A 600 -40.36 10.86 -33.87
C GLY A 600 -41.14 10.03 -34.90
N ASP A 601 -42.39 9.72 -34.58
CA ASP A 601 -43.50 9.31 -35.45
C ASP A 601 -43.44 7.93 -36.17
N ARG A 602 -44.13 6.97 -35.56
CA ARG A 602 -44.83 5.89 -36.28
C ARG A 602 -46.32 6.19 -36.31
N GLU A 603 -46.81 6.31 -37.54
CA GLU A 603 -48.20 6.26 -38.04
C GLU A 603 -49.10 7.49 -37.83
#